data_AF-A0A7J0CW85-F1
#
_entry.id   AF-A0A7J0CW85-F1
#
_cell.length_a   1.000
_cell.length_b   1.000
_cell.length_c   1.000
_cell.angle_alpha   90.00
_cell.angle_beta   90.00
_cell.angle_gamma   90.00
#
_symmetry.space_group_name_H-M   'P 1'
#
loop_
_entity.id
_entity.type
_entity.pdbx_description
1 polymer ?
#
loop_
_entity_poly.entity_id
_entity_poly.type
_entity_poly.pdbx_seq_one_letter_code
_entity_poly.pdbx_strand_id
1 'polypeptide(L)'
;MGGYHRGEIAVQERAGFARQAGHAHGAIGNTVPDVAVAFLADQPHLVVGGTDERGRVWATQLTGEPGFLTVPRPQTLHIGALPPPEDPLAAVLAGAGGGSELAAGAGTGGGAGSGPQPARIGMIGIEPATRRRMRMNGRAVRDGHGLRVELDQVLSNCPKYIQKRDHHPVTDQGASTPRTAVDSTELSPAQQRTLRAADTFFIATTDDRGDADASHRGGNPGFVQVVSPRLLRWPDYAGNAMFLTLGNLELNPAAGLLVPGWETGTSLHLTGSARTVWDGDEVARHPGAQRLVEFEIAAVREVAAASPLRWSAPAFSRFNPPTAG
;
A
#
# COMPACT_ATOMS: atom_id res chain seq x y z
N MET A 1 -7.99 -21.25 7.16
CA MET A 1 -7.59 -20.47 5.98
C MET A 1 -8.66 -19.44 5.73
N GLY A 2 -8.32 -18.15 5.79
CA GLY A 2 -9.27 -17.08 5.49
C GLY A 2 -9.58 -17.09 4.00
N GLY A 3 -10.85 -17.36 3.65
CA GLY A 3 -11.37 -17.25 2.30
C GLY A 3 -11.28 -15.81 1.76
N TYR A 4 -11.62 -15.63 0.48
CA TYR A 4 -11.97 -14.29 0.02
C TYR A 4 -13.12 -13.72 0.86
N HIS A 5 -13.04 -12.45 1.24
CA HIS A 5 -14.14 -11.80 1.93
C HIS A 5 -15.23 -11.38 0.94
N ARG A 6 -16.40 -10.99 1.47
CA ARG A 6 -17.62 -10.73 0.68
C ARG A 6 -17.44 -9.68 -0.43
N GLY A 7 -16.56 -8.69 -0.23
CA GLY A 7 -16.28 -7.65 -1.21
C GLY A 7 -15.47 -8.17 -2.40
N GLU A 8 -14.44 -8.97 -2.13
CA GLU A 8 -13.65 -9.62 -3.18
C GLU A 8 -14.53 -10.53 -4.03
N ILE A 9 -15.40 -11.33 -3.40
CA ILE A 9 -16.34 -12.22 -4.11
C ILE A 9 -17.28 -11.40 -5.01
N ALA A 10 -17.88 -10.33 -4.49
CA ALA A 10 -18.77 -9.47 -5.27
C ALA A 10 -18.08 -8.86 -6.50
N VAL A 11 -16.84 -8.38 -6.32
CA VAL A 11 -16.03 -7.83 -7.42
C VAL A 11 -15.64 -8.93 -8.41
N GLN A 12 -15.27 -10.12 -7.94
CA GLN A 12 -14.91 -11.27 -8.78
C GLN A 12 -16.08 -11.73 -9.65
N GLU A 13 -17.28 -11.82 -9.09
CA GLU A 13 -18.51 -12.18 -9.80
C GLU A 13 -18.88 -11.13 -10.84
N ARG A 14 -18.95 -9.86 -10.42
CA ARG A 14 -19.27 -8.74 -11.32
C ARG A 14 -18.28 -8.61 -12.47
N ALA A 15 -17.01 -8.92 -12.21
CA ALA A 15 -15.94 -8.91 -13.20
C ALA A 15 -15.90 -10.14 -14.12
N GLY A 16 -16.68 -11.19 -13.83
CA GLY A 16 -16.63 -12.45 -14.58
C GLY A 16 -15.38 -13.30 -14.31
N PHE A 17 -14.72 -13.13 -13.16
CA PHE A 17 -13.46 -13.78 -12.79
C PHE A 17 -13.57 -14.80 -11.64
N ALA A 18 -14.76 -15.10 -11.12
CA ALA A 18 -14.98 -16.01 -10.00
C ALA A 18 -14.21 -17.34 -10.12
N ARG A 19 -14.24 -17.98 -11.30
CA ARG A 19 -13.49 -19.23 -11.55
C ARG A 19 -11.98 -19.05 -11.44
N GLN A 20 -11.45 -17.95 -11.98
CA GLN A 20 -10.01 -17.67 -11.94
C GLN A 20 -9.55 -17.32 -10.53
N ALA A 21 -10.37 -16.59 -9.78
CA ALA A 21 -10.14 -16.29 -8.38
C ALA A 21 -10.08 -17.58 -7.54
N GLY A 22 -11.01 -18.52 -7.76
CA GLY A 22 -10.98 -19.83 -7.09
C GLY A 22 -9.65 -20.59 -7.26
N HIS A 23 -9.03 -20.51 -8.46
CA HIS A 23 -7.71 -21.09 -8.69
C HIS A 23 -6.57 -20.30 -8.01
N ALA A 24 -6.71 -18.97 -7.90
CA ALA A 24 -5.71 -18.12 -7.26
C ALA A 24 -5.77 -18.18 -5.73
N HIS A 25 -6.88 -18.64 -5.15
CA HIS A 25 -7.11 -18.66 -3.71
C HIS A 25 -6.01 -19.40 -2.93
N GLY A 26 -5.53 -20.53 -3.45
CA GLY A 26 -4.46 -21.32 -2.82
C GLY A 26 -3.12 -20.60 -2.69
N ALA A 27 -2.93 -19.45 -3.36
CA ALA A 27 -1.74 -18.62 -3.23
C ALA A 27 -1.76 -17.70 -2.00
N ILE A 28 -2.89 -17.58 -1.30
CA ILE A 28 -3.01 -16.80 -0.07
C ILE A 28 -2.75 -17.73 1.13
N GLY A 29 -1.57 -17.57 1.72
CA GLY A 29 -1.21 -18.23 2.98
C GLY A 29 -1.21 -17.24 4.14
N ASN A 30 -0.74 -17.68 5.30
CA ASN A 30 -0.39 -16.81 6.43
C ASN A 30 1.08 -16.99 6.86
N THR A 31 1.87 -17.67 6.03
CA THR A 31 3.28 -17.96 6.26
C THR A 31 4.12 -17.36 5.15
N VAL A 32 5.23 -16.73 5.50
CA VAL A 32 6.28 -16.36 4.56
C VAL A 32 6.98 -17.65 4.10
N PRO A 33 7.02 -17.95 2.79
CA PRO A 33 7.81 -19.06 2.27
C PRO A 33 9.30 -18.84 2.50
N ASP A 34 10.08 -19.89 2.77
CA ASP A 34 11.54 -19.79 3.03
C ASP A 34 12.29 -19.03 1.93
N VAL A 35 11.92 -19.25 0.67
CA VAL A 35 12.50 -18.57 -0.50
C VAL A 35 12.30 -17.05 -0.51
N ALA A 36 11.33 -16.54 0.25
CA ALA A 36 11.01 -15.13 0.36
C ALA A 36 11.63 -14.45 1.58
N VAL A 37 12.18 -15.21 2.54
CA VAL A 37 12.81 -14.65 3.74
C VAL A 37 14.01 -13.77 3.35
N ALA A 38 14.88 -14.27 2.46
CA ALA A 38 16.01 -13.49 1.95
C ALA A 38 15.55 -12.25 1.17
N PHE A 39 14.50 -12.39 0.34
CA PHE A 39 13.91 -11.25 -0.35
C PHE A 39 13.47 -10.15 0.62
N LEU A 40 12.77 -10.51 1.71
CA LEU A 40 12.34 -9.52 2.72
C LEU A 40 13.53 -8.89 3.43
N ALA A 41 14.52 -9.68 3.84
CA ALA A 41 15.72 -9.20 4.51
C ALA A 41 16.51 -8.19 3.66
N ASP A 42 16.54 -8.36 2.34
CA ASP A 42 17.26 -7.46 1.42
C ASP A 42 16.49 -6.16 1.12
N GLN A 43 15.23 -6.03 1.51
CA GLN A 43 14.46 -4.83 1.18
C GLN A 43 15.02 -3.61 1.92
N PRO A 44 15.18 -2.45 1.25
CA PRO A 44 15.53 -1.19 1.90
C PRO A 44 14.28 -0.40 2.34
N HIS A 45 13.09 -0.86 1.94
CA HIS A 45 11.83 -0.22 2.32
C HIS A 45 10.65 -1.20 2.33
N LEU A 46 9.60 -0.81 3.06
CA LEU A 46 8.31 -1.47 3.12
C LEU A 46 7.22 -0.40 3.01
N VAL A 47 6.17 -0.66 2.25
CA VAL A 47 4.98 0.21 2.28
C VAL A 47 3.95 -0.41 3.21
N VAL A 48 3.41 0.41 4.10
CA VAL A 48 2.41 0.02 5.10
C VAL A 48 1.16 0.86 4.92
N GLY A 49 0.01 0.20 4.88
CA GLY A 49 -1.32 0.80 4.89
C GLY A 49 -1.99 0.56 6.23
N GLY A 50 -2.69 1.57 6.73
CA GLY A 50 -3.42 1.48 8.00
C GLY A 50 -4.36 2.65 8.19
N THR A 51 -5.08 2.63 9.30
CA THR A 51 -6.11 3.62 9.64
C THR A 51 -5.62 4.48 10.80
N ASP A 52 -5.74 5.81 10.68
CA ASP A 52 -5.46 6.72 11.77
C ASP A 52 -6.56 6.72 12.84
N GLU A 53 -6.34 7.39 13.96
CA GLU A 53 -7.31 7.48 15.08
C GLU A 53 -8.65 8.11 14.69
N ARG A 54 -8.72 8.80 13.53
CA ARG A 54 -9.94 9.43 13.01
C ARG A 54 -10.65 8.56 11.96
N GLY A 55 -10.19 7.32 11.76
CA GLY A 55 -10.77 6.42 10.77
C GLY A 55 -10.31 6.68 9.34
N ARG A 56 -9.31 7.56 9.11
CA ARG A 56 -8.79 7.83 7.76
C ARG A 56 -7.74 6.81 7.38
N VAL A 57 -7.85 6.27 6.17
CA VAL A 57 -6.89 5.30 5.64
C VAL A 57 -5.72 6.04 5.00
N TRP A 58 -4.51 5.61 5.34
CA TRP A 58 -3.25 6.18 4.85
C TRP A 58 -2.30 5.07 4.38
N ALA A 59 -1.40 5.42 3.48
CA ALA A 59 -0.23 4.62 3.13
C ALA A 59 1.05 5.37 3.54
N THR A 60 2.04 4.65 4.08
CA THR A 60 3.35 5.16 4.51
C THR A 60 4.49 4.29 3.99
N GLN A 61 5.68 4.85 3.88
CA GLN A 61 6.93 4.13 3.61
C GLN A 61 7.76 4.02 4.90
N LEU A 62 8.08 2.80 5.28
CA LEU A 62 9.12 2.52 6.26
C LEU A 62 10.42 2.23 5.53
N THR A 63 11.52 2.76 6.03
CA THR A 63 12.86 2.53 5.49
C THR A 63 13.80 2.08 6.59
N GLY A 64 14.73 1.19 6.25
CA GLY A 64 15.80 0.74 7.14
C GLY A 64 16.90 0.08 6.34
N GLU A 65 18.05 -0.14 6.99
CA GLU A 65 19.13 -0.92 6.39
C GLU A 65 18.68 -2.36 6.12
N PRO A 66 19.26 -3.05 5.11
CA PRO A 66 19.01 -4.48 4.91
C PRO A 66 19.12 -5.27 6.22
N GLY A 67 18.12 -6.11 6.47
CA GLY A 67 17.89 -6.79 7.75
C GLY A 67 16.92 -6.09 8.69
N PHE A 68 16.39 -4.90 8.35
CA PHE A 68 15.33 -4.28 9.14
C PHE A 68 14.00 -5.06 9.05
N LEU A 69 13.81 -5.88 8.01
CA LEU A 69 12.73 -6.85 7.94
C LEU A 69 13.28 -8.25 8.25
N THR A 70 12.76 -8.92 9.28
CA THR A 70 13.15 -10.30 9.61
C THR A 70 11.93 -11.18 9.86
N VAL A 71 12.08 -12.47 9.60
CA VAL A 71 11.01 -13.46 9.75
C VAL A 71 11.46 -14.50 10.79
N PRO A 72 11.33 -14.22 12.10
CA PRO A 72 11.77 -15.15 13.15
C PRO A 72 10.95 -16.44 13.18
N ARG A 73 9.71 -16.39 12.69
CA ARG A 73 8.81 -17.54 12.49
C ARG A 73 8.04 -17.33 11.20
N PRO A 74 7.58 -18.39 10.51
CA PRO A 74 6.90 -18.24 9.22
C PRO A 74 5.70 -17.27 9.25
N GLN A 75 4.96 -17.18 10.36
CA GLN A 75 3.78 -16.32 10.53
C GLN A 75 4.10 -14.96 11.18
N THR A 76 5.36 -14.67 11.51
CA THR A 76 5.73 -13.47 12.26
C THR A 76 6.75 -12.65 11.47
N LEU A 77 6.44 -11.38 11.21
CA LEU A 77 7.37 -10.42 10.62
C LEU A 77 7.80 -9.41 11.68
N HIS A 78 9.10 -9.19 11.82
CA HIS A 78 9.66 -8.09 12.62
C HIS A 78 10.10 -6.98 11.67
N ILE A 79 9.72 -5.75 12.03
CA ILE A 79 10.05 -4.53 11.30
C ILE A 79 10.84 -3.62 12.24
N GLY A 80 12.14 -3.51 12.04
CA GLY A 80 13.07 -2.68 12.83
C GLY A 80 12.98 -1.18 12.54
N ALA A 81 11.79 -0.67 12.19
CA ALA A 81 11.59 0.72 11.83
C ALA A 81 10.17 1.19 12.20
N LEU A 82 10.05 2.51 12.39
CA LEU A 82 8.79 3.23 12.54
C LEU A 82 8.81 4.45 11.63
N PRO A 83 7.65 4.95 11.22
CA PRO A 83 7.61 6.14 10.42
C PRO A 83 8.00 7.37 11.28
N PRO A 84 8.53 8.44 10.65
CA PRO A 84 8.91 9.65 11.37
C PRO A 84 7.67 10.37 11.96
N PRO A 85 7.81 11.24 12.98
CA PRO A 85 6.68 11.93 13.62
C PRO A 85 5.77 12.72 12.67
N GLU A 86 6.32 13.17 11.55
CA GLU A 86 5.60 13.91 10.52
C GLU A 86 4.67 13.02 9.67
N ASP A 87 4.82 11.70 9.72
CA ASP A 87 4.03 10.74 8.95
C ASP A 87 2.61 10.57 9.52
N PRO A 88 1.57 10.43 8.67
CA PRO A 88 0.19 10.30 9.14
C PRO A 88 -0.09 9.05 10.00
N LEU A 89 0.72 7.98 9.90
CA LEU A 89 0.57 6.76 10.69
C LEU A 89 1.52 6.68 11.89
N ALA A 90 2.29 7.74 12.17
CA ALA A 90 3.28 7.74 13.25
C ALA A 90 2.69 7.44 14.62
N ALA A 91 1.62 8.14 15.01
CA ALA A 91 0.97 7.93 16.30
C ALA A 91 0.41 6.51 16.44
N VAL A 92 -0.27 6.01 15.39
CA VAL A 92 -0.91 4.68 15.41
C VAL A 92 0.12 3.56 15.50
N LEU A 93 1.18 3.60 14.68
CA LEU A 93 2.21 2.56 14.72
C LEU A 93 3.07 2.65 15.98
N ALA A 94 3.35 3.87 16.47
CA ALA A 94 4.11 4.03 17.69
C ALA A 94 3.34 3.57 18.95
N GLY A 95 2.02 3.76 18.96
CA GLY A 95 1.11 3.42 20.04
C GLY A 95 0.43 2.05 19.91
N ALA A 96 0.75 1.26 18.87
CA ALA A 96 0.17 -0.05 18.64
C ALA A 96 0.46 -0.98 19.83
N GLY A 97 -0.58 -1.34 20.58
CA GLY A 97 -0.44 -2.11 21.80
C GLY A 97 -0.57 -3.60 21.57
N GLY A 98 0.19 -4.38 22.34
CA GLY A 98 -0.14 -5.77 22.61
C GLY A 98 -0.61 -5.85 24.05
N GLY A 99 -1.87 -6.22 24.27
CA GLY A 99 -2.21 -6.87 25.53
C GLY A 99 -1.28 -8.08 25.70
N SER A 100 -0.72 -8.25 26.90
CA SER A 100 -0.17 -9.55 27.30
C SER A 100 -1.26 -10.59 27.03
N GLU A 101 -0.93 -11.61 26.23
CA GLU A 101 -1.81 -12.65 25.67
C GLU A 101 -2.31 -12.40 24.23
N LEU A 102 -1.52 -12.90 23.27
CA LEU A 102 -2.06 -13.66 22.14
C LEU A 102 -2.78 -14.92 22.70
N ALA A 103 -3.89 -14.72 23.40
CA ALA A 103 -4.74 -15.80 23.87
C ALA A 103 -5.48 -16.38 22.66
N ALA A 104 -5.21 -17.64 22.39
CA ALA A 104 -6.00 -18.48 21.52
C ALA A 104 -7.48 -18.49 21.98
N GLY A 105 -8.41 -18.41 21.02
CA GLY A 105 -9.79 -18.81 21.25
C GLY A 105 -10.83 -17.77 20.85
N ALA A 106 -11.72 -18.18 19.95
CA ALA A 106 -12.94 -17.46 19.61
C ALA A 106 -13.81 -17.19 20.84
N GLY A 107 -14.43 -16.01 20.90
CA GLY A 107 -15.44 -15.68 21.90
C GLY A 107 -16.20 -14.40 21.53
N THR A 108 -17.47 -14.57 21.17
CA THR A 108 -18.47 -13.50 21.03
C THR A 108 -18.76 -12.86 22.40
N GLY A 109 -18.62 -11.55 22.55
CA GLY A 109 -19.09 -10.84 23.73
C GLY A 109 -18.60 -9.40 23.80
N GLY A 110 -19.52 -8.44 23.79
CA GLY A 110 -19.22 -7.02 23.82
C GLY A 110 -18.58 -6.56 25.13
N GLY A 111 -17.45 -5.87 25.00
CA GLY A 111 -16.78 -5.12 26.05
C GLY A 111 -15.57 -4.42 25.44
N ALA A 112 -15.64 -3.09 25.33
CA ALA A 112 -14.53 -2.28 24.84
C ALA A 112 -13.38 -2.32 25.87
N GLY A 113 -12.45 -3.25 25.68
CA GLY A 113 -11.19 -3.27 26.41
C GLY A 113 -10.42 -1.99 26.11
N SER A 114 -10.19 -1.17 27.15
CA SER A 114 -9.56 0.16 27.08
C SER A 114 -8.03 0.12 26.98
N GLY A 115 -7.47 -1.02 26.56
CA GLY A 115 -6.03 -1.20 26.36
C GLY A 115 -5.62 -0.89 24.92
N PRO A 116 -4.35 -0.52 24.67
CA PRO A 116 -3.89 -0.29 23.32
C PRO A 116 -3.98 -1.60 22.52
N GLN A 117 -4.66 -1.54 21.38
CA GLN A 117 -4.93 -2.70 20.52
C GLN A 117 -3.86 -2.84 19.43
N PRO A 118 -3.67 -4.05 18.87
CA PRO A 118 -2.83 -4.23 17.71
C PRO A 118 -3.34 -3.41 16.52
N ALA A 119 -2.44 -2.71 15.83
CA ALA A 119 -2.78 -2.01 14.59
C ALA A 119 -2.97 -3.04 13.47
N ARG A 120 -4.13 -3.00 12.81
CA ARG A 120 -4.38 -3.80 11.60
C ARG A 120 -3.72 -3.10 10.42
N ILE A 121 -2.73 -3.75 9.82
CA ILE A 121 -1.94 -3.15 8.75
C ILE A 121 -1.89 -4.06 7.53
N GLY A 122 -1.94 -3.43 6.36
CA GLY A 122 -1.64 -4.06 5.09
C GLY A 122 -0.23 -3.66 4.67
N MET A 123 0.54 -4.57 4.09
CA MET A 123 1.92 -4.27 3.74
C MET A 123 2.29 -4.81 2.37
N ILE A 124 3.20 -4.12 1.70
CA ILE A 124 3.83 -4.60 0.48
C ILE A 124 5.33 -4.37 0.52
N GLY A 125 6.10 -5.46 0.53
CA GLY A 125 7.51 -5.45 0.20
C GLY A 125 7.65 -5.45 -1.32
N ILE A 126 8.40 -4.52 -1.89
CA ILE A 126 8.56 -4.38 -3.33
C ILE A 126 10.01 -4.04 -3.66
N GLU A 127 10.58 -4.77 -4.61
CA GLU A 127 11.92 -4.53 -5.12
C GLU A 127 11.82 -4.12 -6.60
N PRO A 128 11.86 -2.81 -6.90
CA PRO A 128 11.80 -2.32 -8.26
C PRO A 128 12.88 -2.93 -9.17
N ALA A 129 14.11 -3.10 -8.67
CA ALA A 129 15.27 -3.55 -9.45
C ALA A 129 15.04 -4.90 -10.17
N THR A 130 14.37 -5.85 -9.50
CA THR A 130 14.07 -7.19 -10.03
C THR A 130 12.58 -7.39 -10.32
N ARG A 131 11.74 -6.39 -10.04
CA ARG A 131 10.27 -6.44 -10.16
C ARG A 131 9.63 -7.53 -9.29
N ARG A 132 10.19 -7.79 -8.11
CA ARG A 132 9.58 -8.68 -7.12
C ARG A 132 8.69 -7.89 -6.16
N ARG A 133 7.62 -8.53 -5.69
CA ARG A 133 6.77 -7.99 -4.64
C ARG A 133 6.08 -9.10 -3.86
N MET A 134 5.84 -8.82 -2.60
CA MET A 134 5.08 -9.67 -1.69
C MET A 134 4.13 -8.79 -0.86
N ARG A 135 2.87 -9.17 -0.79
CA ARG A 135 1.91 -8.55 0.14
C ARG A 135 1.83 -9.37 1.41
N MET A 136 1.73 -8.67 2.52
CA MET A 136 1.69 -9.23 3.86
C MET A 136 0.72 -8.38 4.69
N ASN A 137 -0.41 -8.92 5.10
CA ASN A 137 -1.38 -8.21 5.94
C ASN A 137 -1.43 -8.88 7.31
N GLY A 138 -1.65 -8.11 8.36
CA GLY A 138 -1.66 -8.66 9.70
C GLY A 138 -1.84 -7.63 10.82
N ARG A 139 -1.48 -8.06 12.03
CA ARG A 139 -1.66 -7.31 13.27
C ARG A 139 -0.32 -6.92 13.85
N ALA A 140 -0.03 -5.63 13.81
CA ALA A 140 1.19 -5.06 14.35
C ALA A 140 1.03 -4.65 15.81
N VAL A 141 2.03 -4.96 16.61
CA VAL A 141 2.23 -4.41 17.94
C VAL A 141 3.60 -3.78 18.03
N ARG A 142 3.73 -2.77 18.87
CA ARG A 142 5.00 -2.13 19.15
C ARG A 142 5.97 -3.14 19.78
N ASP A 143 7.19 -3.20 19.25
CA ASP A 143 8.28 -4.03 19.78
C ASP A 143 9.60 -3.24 19.74
N GLY A 144 10.01 -2.72 20.90
CA GLY A 144 11.18 -1.84 21.02
C GLY A 144 11.10 -0.60 20.10
N HIS A 145 12.06 -0.49 19.19
CA HIS A 145 12.14 0.61 18.20
C HIS A 145 11.33 0.35 16.92
N GLY A 146 10.64 -0.79 16.84
CA GLY A 146 9.96 -1.25 15.64
C GLY A 146 8.60 -1.88 15.93
N LEU A 147 8.20 -2.80 15.06
CA LEU A 147 6.93 -3.51 15.12
C LEU A 147 7.16 -5.01 15.02
N ARG A 148 6.38 -5.78 15.76
CA ARG A 148 6.15 -7.21 15.50
C ARG A 148 4.78 -7.38 14.90
N VAL A 149 4.69 -8.07 13.77
CA VAL A 149 3.46 -8.32 13.03
C VAL A 149 3.17 -9.80 13.01
N GLU A 150 1.99 -10.19 13.51
CA GLU A 150 1.44 -11.53 13.25
C GLU A 150 0.67 -11.48 11.93
N LEU A 151 1.04 -12.36 11.00
CA LEU A 151 0.57 -12.34 9.62
C LEU A 151 -0.75 -13.10 9.49
N ASP A 152 -1.75 -12.42 8.97
CA ASP A 152 -3.05 -12.98 8.63
C ASP A 152 -3.10 -13.45 7.17
N GLN A 153 -2.42 -12.72 6.28
CA GLN A 153 -2.34 -13.03 4.85
C GLN A 153 -0.94 -12.76 4.29
N VAL A 154 -0.44 -13.67 3.48
CA VAL A 154 0.82 -13.55 2.73
C VAL A 154 0.58 -14.06 1.32
N LEU A 155 0.96 -13.25 0.32
CA LEU A 155 0.90 -13.64 -1.08
C LEU A 155 1.98 -12.96 -1.92
N SER A 156 2.46 -13.67 -2.92
CA SER A 156 3.34 -13.13 -3.95
C SER A 156 2.55 -12.74 -5.19
N ASN A 157 2.78 -11.54 -5.72
CA ASN A 157 2.07 -11.04 -6.90
C ASN A 157 3.01 -10.97 -8.11
N CYS A 158 2.42 -11.13 -9.30
CA CYS A 158 3.11 -11.03 -10.59
C CYS A 158 3.90 -9.71 -10.77
N PRO A 159 5.03 -9.69 -11.50
CA PRO A 159 5.87 -8.49 -11.72
C PRO A 159 5.25 -7.41 -12.62
N LYS A 160 4.06 -7.63 -13.18
CA LYS A 160 3.42 -6.70 -14.11
C LYS A 160 3.31 -5.28 -13.53
N TYR A 161 3.56 -4.30 -14.39
CA TYR A 161 3.45 -2.87 -14.13
C TYR A 161 4.45 -2.28 -13.14
N ILE A 162 5.39 -3.07 -12.60
CA ILE A 162 6.47 -2.54 -11.77
C ILE A 162 7.54 -1.93 -12.68
N GLN A 163 7.84 -0.65 -12.49
CA GLN A 163 8.94 0.00 -13.21
C GLN A 163 10.26 -0.37 -12.54
N LYS A 164 11.26 -0.76 -13.34
CA LYS A 164 12.56 -1.13 -12.80
C LYS A 164 13.33 0.12 -12.42
N ARG A 165 13.89 0.13 -11.20
CA ARG A 165 14.75 1.17 -10.66
C ARG A 165 15.80 0.56 -9.74
N ASP A 166 16.96 1.17 -9.70
CA ASP A 166 18.01 0.86 -8.74
C ASP A 166 18.07 1.98 -7.69
N HIS A 167 18.20 1.63 -6.41
CA HIS A 167 18.37 2.60 -5.34
C HIS A 167 19.85 2.88 -5.09
N HIS A 168 20.15 4.07 -4.61
CA HIS A 168 21.50 4.49 -4.23
C HIS A 168 21.43 5.36 -2.97
N PRO A 169 22.48 5.31 -2.11
CA PRO A 169 22.55 6.15 -0.93
C PRO A 169 22.65 7.63 -1.32
N VAL A 170 22.09 8.50 -0.49
CA VAL A 170 22.36 9.94 -0.57
C VAL A 170 23.81 10.15 -0.12
N THR A 171 24.70 10.48 -1.05
CA THR A 171 26.05 10.94 -0.68
C THR A 171 25.92 12.23 0.12
N ASP A 172 26.60 12.33 1.27
CA ASP A 172 26.53 13.30 2.40
C ASP A 172 26.10 14.77 2.17
N GLN A 173 25.96 15.27 0.95
CA GLN A 173 25.57 16.66 0.65
C GLN A 173 24.08 17.00 0.96
N GLY A 174 23.26 16.02 1.38
CA GLY A 174 21.85 16.21 1.71
C GLY A 174 21.48 16.02 3.19
N ALA A 175 22.45 15.69 4.06
CA ALA A 175 22.20 15.26 5.45
C ALA A 175 21.62 16.35 6.39
N SER A 176 21.38 17.56 5.89
CA SER A 176 20.91 18.71 6.68
C SER A 176 19.53 19.25 6.27
N THR A 177 18.83 18.67 5.29
CA THR A 177 17.48 19.16 4.95
C THR A 177 16.50 18.79 6.07
N PRO A 178 15.88 19.78 6.75
CA PRO A 178 14.89 19.48 7.78
C PRO A 178 13.70 18.75 7.16
N ARG A 179 13.23 17.71 7.84
CA ARG A 179 11.94 17.08 7.50
C ARG A 179 10.84 18.07 7.86
N THR A 180 9.98 18.37 6.89
CA THR A 180 8.84 19.27 7.08
C THR A 180 7.60 18.62 6.50
N ALA A 181 6.45 18.87 7.12
CA ALA A 181 5.15 18.43 6.63
C ALA A 181 4.28 19.64 6.29
N VAL A 182 3.58 19.56 5.17
CA VAL A 182 2.57 20.53 4.75
C VAL A 182 1.26 19.80 4.53
N ASP A 183 0.21 20.27 5.20
CA ASP A 183 -1.15 19.75 5.06
C ASP A 183 -2.00 20.65 4.16
N SER A 184 -2.87 20.05 3.36
CA SER A 184 -3.93 20.75 2.64
C SER A 184 -5.14 19.84 2.44
N THR A 185 -6.21 20.39 1.89
CA THR A 185 -7.41 19.62 1.52
C THR A 185 -7.53 19.37 0.02
N GLU A 186 -6.59 19.90 -0.77
CA GLU A 186 -6.56 19.78 -2.24
C GLU A 186 -5.15 19.91 -2.79
N LEU A 187 -4.95 19.41 -4.00
CA LEU A 187 -3.65 19.36 -4.66
C LEU A 187 -3.23 20.73 -5.17
N SER A 188 -2.05 21.17 -4.73
CA SER A 188 -1.37 22.31 -5.33
C SER A 188 -1.02 22.04 -6.80
N PRO A 189 -0.80 23.07 -7.64
CA PRO A 189 -0.35 22.88 -9.01
C PRO A 189 0.93 22.04 -9.14
N ALA A 190 1.83 22.11 -8.16
CA ALA A 190 3.05 21.29 -8.13
C ALA A 190 2.73 19.81 -7.87
N GLN A 191 1.89 19.52 -6.87
CA GLN A 191 1.46 18.15 -6.55
C GLN A 191 0.68 17.52 -7.72
N GLN A 192 -0.14 18.29 -8.42
CA GLN A 192 -0.81 17.83 -9.64
C GLN A 192 0.18 17.45 -10.75
N ARG A 193 1.26 18.20 -10.93
CA ARG A 193 2.32 17.83 -11.89
C ARG A 193 3.03 16.54 -11.46
N THR A 194 3.35 16.40 -10.18
CA THR A 194 3.93 15.17 -9.62
C THR A 194 3.06 13.96 -9.91
N LEU A 195 1.74 14.06 -9.68
CA LEU A 195 0.80 12.98 -9.95
C LEU A 195 0.67 12.64 -11.44
N ARG A 196 0.63 13.63 -12.33
CA ARG A 196 0.61 13.40 -13.79
C ARG A 196 1.90 12.73 -14.28
N ALA A 197 3.04 13.07 -13.68
CA ALA A 197 4.33 12.48 -14.01
C ALA A 197 4.57 11.11 -13.35
N ALA A 198 3.77 10.74 -12.34
CA ALA A 198 3.95 9.50 -11.61
C ALA A 198 3.74 8.29 -12.53
N ASP A 199 4.67 7.34 -12.44
CA ASP A 199 4.59 6.01 -13.06
C ASP A 199 4.28 4.91 -12.03
N THR A 200 4.31 5.27 -10.74
CA THR A 200 4.09 4.38 -9.61
C THR A 200 3.47 5.15 -8.45
N PHE A 201 2.46 4.56 -7.82
CA PHE A 201 2.00 4.95 -6.49
C PHE A 201 1.56 3.70 -5.70
N PHE A 202 1.39 3.86 -4.40
CA PHE A 202 0.84 2.83 -3.54
C PHE A 202 -0.53 3.22 -3.03
N ILE A 203 -1.39 2.23 -2.84
CA ILE A 203 -2.74 2.38 -2.31
C ILE A 203 -2.91 1.49 -1.09
N ALA A 204 -3.42 2.07 -0.01
CA ALA A 204 -3.92 1.39 1.17
C ALA A 204 -5.46 1.40 1.12
N THR A 205 -6.06 0.28 1.50
CA THR A 205 -7.52 0.13 1.64
C THR A 205 -7.82 -0.72 2.86
N THR A 206 -9.02 -0.64 3.39
CA THR A 206 -9.50 -1.50 4.48
C THR A 206 -10.84 -2.10 4.12
N ASP A 207 -11.14 -3.29 4.62
CA ASP A 207 -12.52 -3.81 4.58
C ASP A 207 -13.41 -3.11 5.63
N ASP A 208 -14.62 -3.63 5.83
CA ASP A 208 -15.59 -3.17 6.84
C ASP A 208 -15.26 -3.61 8.28
N ARG A 209 -14.24 -4.46 8.47
CA ARG A 209 -13.72 -4.90 9.76
C ARG A 209 -12.43 -4.17 10.16
N GLY A 210 -11.93 -3.32 9.26
CA GLY A 210 -10.68 -2.59 9.43
C GLY A 210 -9.44 -3.41 9.12
N ASP A 211 -9.58 -4.57 8.46
CA ASP A 211 -8.44 -5.34 7.95
C ASP A 211 -7.87 -4.61 6.72
N ALA A 212 -6.61 -4.20 6.83
CA ALA A 212 -5.95 -3.37 5.83
C ALA A 212 -5.18 -4.18 4.77
N ASP A 213 -5.13 -3.66 3.56
CA ASP A 213 -4.30 -4.13 2.43
C ASP A 213 -3.47 -2.97 1.88
N ALA A 214 -2.24 -3.24 1.46
CA ALA A 214 -1.41 -2.30 0.71
C ALA A 214 -1.03 -2.89 -0.66
N SER A 215 -1.12 -2.05 -1.69
CA SER A 215 -0.85 -2.46 -3.07
C SER A 215 -0.06 -1.41 -3.82
N HIS A 216 0.73 -1.87 -4.79
CA HIS A 216 1.33 -1.06 -5.83
C HIS A 216 0.37 -0.87 -7.02
N ARG A 217 0.35 0.33 -7.58
CA ARG A 217 -0.20 0.68 -8.91
C ARG A 217 0.89 1.31 -9.75
N GLY A 218 1.01 0.88 -11.02
CA GLY A 218 2.01 1.42 -11.92
C GLY A 218 1.53 1.46 -13.36
N GLY A 219 2.12 2.36 -14.13
CA GLY A 219 1.84 2.60 -15.54
C GLY A 219 2.87 3.58 -16.13
N ASN A 220 2.69 3.97 -17.39
CA ASN A 220 3.47 5.05 -17.97
C ASN A 220 2.99 6.40 -17.39
N PRO A 221 3.85 7.43 -17.29
CA PRO A 221 3.42 8.78 -16.91
C PRO A 221 2.15 9.22 -17.65
N GLY A 222 1.19 9.76 -16.91
CA GLY A 222 -0.16 10.05 -17.40
C GLY A 222 -1.20 8.96 -17.11
N PHE A 223 -0.81 7.78 -16.60
CA PHE A 223 -1.80 6.75 -16.21
C PHE A 223 -2.66 7.18 -15.01
N VAL A 224 -2.14 8.09 -14.17
CA VAL A 224 -2.93 8.80 -13.16
C VAL A 224 -3.39 10.12 -13.76
N GLN A 225 -4.70 10.25 -13.90
CA GLN A 225 -5.35 11.47 -14.32
C GLN A 225 -5.70 12.31 -13.10
N VAL A 226 -5.31 13.58 -13.15
CA VAL A 226 -5.78 14.61 -12.22
C VAL A 226 -6.99 15.28 -12.88
N VAL A 227 -8.19 14.81 -12.52
CA VAL A 227 -9.47 15.31 -13.06
C VAL A 227 -9.79 16.68 -12.46
N SER A 228 -9.49 16.87 -11.17
CA SER A 228 -9.56 18.16 -10.48
C SER A 228 -8.53 18.21 -9.34
N PRO A 229 -8.33 19.34 -8.64
CA PRO A 229 -7.49 19.38 -7.44
C PRO A 229 -7.90 18.40 -6.33
N ARG A 230 -9.09 17.81 -6.40
CA ARG A 230 -9.61 16.85 -5.41
C ARG A 230 -10.07 15.52 -6.01
N LEU A 231 -9.94 15.31 -7.31
CA LEU A 231 -10.40 14.08 -7.96
C LEU A 231 -9.30 13.49 -8.83
N LEU A 232 -8.90 12.28 -8.49
CA LEU A 232 -7.98 11.46 -9.26
C LEU A 232 -8.72 10.31 -9.93
N ARG A 233 -8.18 9.86 -11.07
CA ARG A 233 -8.67 8.69 -11.78
C ARG A 233 -7.50 7.91 -12.35
N TRP A 234 -7.55 6.58 -12.27
CA TRP A 234 -6.56 5.71 -12.91
C TRP A 234 -7.19 4.39 -13.34
N PRO A 235 -6.59 3.68 -14.30
CA PRO A 235 -7.08 2.39 -14.74
C PRO A 235 -6.68 1.25 -13.80
N ASP A 236 -7.57 0.27 -13.65
CA ASP A 236 -7.24 -1.04 -13.11
C ASP A 236 -6.96 -1.99 -14.29
N TYR A 237 -5.73 -2.49 -14.34
CA TYR A 237 -5.24 -3.36 -15.41
C TYR A 237 -5.35 -4.84 -15.03
N ALA A 238 -5.31 -5.71 -16.03
CA ALA A 238 -5.41 -7.16 -15.86
C ALA A 238 -4.40 -7.72 -14.84
N GLY A 239 -4.94 -8.21 -13.72
CA GLY A 239 -4.19 -8.74 -12.58
C GLY A 239 -4.29 -10.25 -12.40
N ASN A 240 -4.26 -10.68 -11.13
CA ASN A 240 -4.35 -12.08 -10.69
C ASN A 240 -5.77 -12.52 -10.33
N ALA A 241 -6.78 -11.71 -10.65
CA ALA A 241 -8.19 -11.96 -10.37
C ALA A 241 -8.58 -12.07 -8.88
N MET A 242 -7.69 -11.76 -7.93
CA MET A 242 -8.03 -11.84 -6.51
C MET A 242 -8.84 -10.64 -6.01
N PHE A 243 -8.63 -9.48 -6.62
CA PHE A 243 -9.35 -8.22 -6.34
C PHE A 243 -9.27 -7.69 -4.89
N LEU A 244 -8.24 -8.03 -4.10
CA LEU A 244 -8.09 -7.60 -2.69
C LEU A 244 -8.40 -6.11 -2.47
N THR A 245 -7.74 -5.22 -3.22
CA THR A 245 -7.96 -3.78 -3.10
C THR A 245 -9.37 -3.35 -3.52
N LEU A 246 -9.92 -3.88 -4.61
CA LEU A 246 -11.23 -3.47 -5.11
C LEU A 246 -12.36 -4.07 -4.27
N GLY A 247 -12.15 -5.26 -3.70
CA GLY A 247 -13.05 -5.91 -2.77
C GLY A 247 -13.15 -5.13 -1.46
N ASN A 248 -12.04 -4.60 -0.94
CA ASN A 248 -12.07 -3.66 0.16
C ASN A 248 -12.93 -2.42 -0.18
N LEU A 249 -12.69 -1.81 -1.35
CA LEU A 249 -13.45 -0.63 -1.80
C LEU A 249 -14.95 -0.88 -1.98
N GLU A 250 -15.35 -2.12 -2.27
CA GLU A 250 -16.77 -2.50 -2.34
C GLU A 250 -17.46 -2.46 -0.97
N LEU A 251 -16.70 -2.68 0.12
CA LEU A 251 -17.23 -2.70 1.49
C LEU A 251 -17.00 -1.40 2.25
N ASN A 252 -15.90 -0.71 1.93
CA ASN A 252 -15.48 0.50 2.59
C ASN A 252 -14.73 1.39 1.59
N PRO A 253 -15.27 2.57 1.23
CA PRO A 253 -14.66 3.41 0.21
C PRO A 253 -13.38 4.10 0.70
N ALA A 254 -13.06 4.07 2.00
CA ALA A 254 -11.89 4.76 2.53
C ALA A 254 -10.58 4.18 1.95
N ALA A 255 -9.72 5.07 1.44
CA ALA A 255 -8.44 4.71 0.85
C ALA A 255 -7.37 5.77 1.13
N GLY A 256 -6.12 5.31 1.15
CA GLY A 256 -4.93 6.16 1.26
C GLY A 256 -4.01 5.94 0.08
N LEU A 257 -3.41 6.99 -0.45
CA LEU A 257 -2.39 6.91 -1.50
C LEU A 257 -1.04 7.40 -0.97
N LEU A 258 0.03 6.77 -1.42
CA LEU A 258 1.40 7.23 -1.24
C LEU A 258 2.07 7.35 -2.61
N VAL A 259 2.50 8.56 -2.95
CA VAL A 259 3.31 8.84 -4.14
C VAL A 259 4.73 9.19 -3.69
N PRO A 260 5.71 8.29 -3.91
CA PRO A 260 7.09 8.54 -3.54
C PRO A 260 7.77 9.48 -4.55
N GLY A 261 8.48 10.48 -4.04
CA GLY A 261 9.44 11.28 -4.79
C GLY A 261 10.74 10.50 -4.96
N TRP A 262 10.82 9.65 -5.98
CA TRP A 262 11.96 8.75 -6.24
C TRP A 262 13.33 9.45 -6.25
N GLU A 263 13.39 10.69 -6.75
CA GLU A 263 14.62 11.49 -6.85
C GLU A 263 14.81 12.47 -5.69
N THR A 264 13.74 12.84 -4.98
CA THR A 264 13.78 13.91 -3.96
C THR A 264 13.71 13.37 -2.54
N GLY A 265 13.24 12.14 -2.35
CA GLY A 265 12.88 11.57 -1.04
C GLY A 265 11.61 12.17 -0.42
N THR A 266 10.87 13.00 -1.16
CA THR A 266 9.56 13.51 -0.70
C THR A 266 8.53 12.38 -0.65
N SER A 267 7.58 12.42 0.26
CA SER A 267 6.39 11.57 0.23
C SER A 267 5.13 12.40 0.17
N LEU A 268 4.31 12.18 -0.85
CA LEU A 268 2.99 12.77 -0.97
C LEU A 268 1.96 11.73 -0.53
N HIS A 269 1.35 11.96 0.63
CA HIS A 269 0.31 11.14 1.21
C HIS A 269 -1.05 11.77 0.93
N LEU A 270 -2.01 10.96 0.47
CA LEU A 270 -3.39 11.38 0.23
C LEU A 270 -4.31 10.45 1.00
N THR A 271 -5.39 10.97 1.56
CA THR A 271 -6.48 10.18 2.12
C THR A 271 -7.82 10.66 1.57
N GLY A 272 -8.76 9.75 1.43
CA GLY A 272 -10.04 10.05 0.79
C GLY A 272 -10.89 8.82 0.57
N SER A 273 -11.81 8.92 -0.38
CA SER A 273 -12.70 7.82 -0.77
C SER A 273 -12.46 7.41 -2.21
N ALA A 274 -12.33 6.11 -2.46
CA ALA A 274 -12.22 5.54 -3.80
C ALA A 274 -13.43 4.68 -4.17
N ARG A 275 -13.74 4.62 -5.46
CA ARG A 275 -14.76 3.73 -6.01
C ARG A 275 -14.34 3.15 -7.36
N THR A 276 -14.82 1.95 -7.65
CA THR A 276 -14.64 1.30 -8.95
C THR A 276 -15.67 1.82 -9.95
N VAL A 277 -15.20 2.30 -11.11
CA VAL A 277 -16.02 2.65 -12.27
C VAL A 277 -15.91 1.51 -13.27
N TRP A 278 -17.00 0.74 -13.41
CA TRP A 278 -17.01 -0.54 -14.09
C TRP A 278 -17.06 -0.42 -15.61
N ASP A 279 -17.99 0.37 -16.12
CA ASP A 279 -18.29 0.45 -17.55
C ASP A 279 -18.50 1.91 -17.99
N GLY A 280 -18.57 2.13 -19.31
CA GLY A 280 -18.88 3.42 -19.92
C GLY A 280 -17.77 3.93 -20.83
N ASP A 281 -18.07 4.99 -21.59
CA ASP A 281 -17.15 5.52 -22.60
C ASP A 281 -15.80 5.96 -22.01
N GLU A 282 -15.78 6.39 -20.75
CA GLU A 282 -14.55 6.69 -20.02
C GLU A 282 -13.65 5.45 -19.94
N VAL A 283 -14.16 4.30 -19.49
CA VAL A 283 -13.36 3.06 -19.40
C VAL A 283 -12.84 2.67 -20.79
N ALA A 284 -13.69 2.73 -21.80
CA ALA A 284 -13.35 2.38 -23.18
C ALA A 284 -12.24 3.27 -23.78
N ARG A 285 -12.14 4.53 -23.33
CA ARG A 285 -11.08 5.47 -23.75
C ARG A 285 -9.71 5.19 -23.14
N HIS A 286 -9.60 4.32 -22.12
CA HIS A 286 -8.33 4.05 -21.43
C HIS A 286 -7.71 2.74 -21.92
N PRO A 287 -6.59 2.77 -22.67
CA PRO A 287 -5.98 1.56 -23.18
C PRO A 287 -5.61 0.58 -22.07
N GLY A 288 -6.02 -0.68 -22.24
CA GLY A 288 -5.73 -1.77 -21.29
C GLY A 288 -6.51 -1.72 -19.97
N ALA A 289 -7.35 -0.71 -19.73
CA ALA A 289 -8.20 -0.64 -18.57
C ALA A 289 -9.29 -1.73 -18.64
N GLN A 290 -9.47 -2.49 -17.56
CA GLN A 290 -10.64 -3.37 -17.38
C GLN A 290 -11.77 -2.66 -16.65
N ARG A 291 -11.45 -1.55 -16.00
CA ARG A 291 -12.28 -0.64 -15.21
C ARG A 291 -11.41 0.53 -14.81
N LEU A 292 -12.01 1.59 -14.28
CA LEU A 292 -11.29 2.71 -13.68
C LEU A 292 -11.52 2.72 -12.17
N VAL A 293 -10.66 3.42 -11.46
CA VAL A 293 -10.87 3.80 -10.06
C VAL A 293 -10.86 5.31 -10.00
N GLU A 294 -11.87 5.88 -9.35
CA GLU A 294 -11.92 7.29 -9.01
C GLU A 294 -11.62 7.45 -7.53
N PHE A 295 -10.85 8.48 -7.18
CA PHE A 295 -10.47 8.79 -5.81
C PHE A 295 -10.70 10.27 -5.52
N GLU A 296 -11.61 10.53 -4.61
CA GLU A 296 -11.91 11.85 -4.09
C GLU A 296 -11.05 12.13 -2.86
N ILE A 297 -10.23 13.18 -2.94
CA ILE A 297 -9.28 13.57 -1.91
C ILE A 297 -9.99 14.34 -0.80
N ALA A 298 -9.83 13.85 0.43
CA ALA A 298 -10.28 14.54 1.64
C ALA A 298 -9.15 15.35 2.29
N ALA A 299 -7.93 14.80 2.31
CA ALA A 299 -6.75 15.51 2.81
C ALA A 299 -5.48 15.07 2.10
N VAL A 300 -4.53 16.02 2.06
CA VAL A 300 -3.20 15.88 1.49
C VAL A 300 -2.20 16.18 2.58
N ARG A 301 -1.13 15.38 2.63
CA ARG A 301 0.03 15.64 3.46
C ARG A 301 1.30 15.38 2.66
N GLU A 302 2.12 16.39 2.47
CA GLU A 302 3.41 16.27 1.80
C GLU A 302 4.53 16.39 2.82
N VAL A 303 5.38 15.37 2.88
CA VAL A 303 6.52 15.30 3.80
C VAL A 303 7.81 15.39 2.98
N ALA A 304 8.51 16.51 3.10
CA ALA A 304 9.82 16.71 2.48
C ALA A 304 10.89 15.88 3.21
N ALA A 305 11.87 15.35 2.46
CA ALA A 305 12.91 14.48 3.03
C ALA A 305 12.37 13.31 3.87
N ALA A 306 11.20 12.78 3.51
CA ALA A 306 10.56 11.64 4.16
C ALA A 306 11.43 10.37 4.06
N SER A 307 11.98 10.10 2.87
CA SER A 307 12.75 8.90 2.59
C SER A 307 14.24 9.23 2.40
N PRO A 308 15.16 8.46 3.03
CA PRO A 308 16.59 8.57 2.77
C PRO A 308 17.00 7.93 1.44
N LEU A 309 16.11 7.19 0.78
CA LEU A 309 16.44 6.47 -0.47
C LEU A 309 16.33 7.40 -1.68
N ARG A 310 17.26 7.22 -2.63
CA ARG A 310 17.20 7.84 -3.96
C ARG A 310 17.26 6.76 -5.01
N TRP A 311 16.57 6.98 -6.13
CA TRP A 311 16.35 5.96 -7.13
C TRP A 311 16.69 6.48 -8.52
N SER A 312 17.15 5.59 -9.38
CA SER A 312 17.35 5.88 -10.79
C SER A 312 16.04 6.24 -11.49
N ALA A 313 16.17 6.86 -12.66
CA ALA A 313 15.06 6.94 -13.61
C ALA A 313 14.48 5.54 -13.91
N PRO A 314 13.17 5.42 -14.16
CA PRO A 314 12.53 4.13 -14.41
C PRO A 314 12.90 3.55 -15.77
N ALA A 315 13.15 2.24 -15.79
CA ALA A 315 12.93 1.42 -16.97
C ALA A 315 11.50 0.86 -16.93
N PHE A 316 10.63 1.41 -17.78
CA PHE A 316 9.20 1.08 -17.77
C PHE A 316 8.93 -0.40 -18.04
N SER A 317 7.89 -0.93 -17.40
CA SER A 317 7.42 -2.29 -17.58
C SER A 317 6.92 -2.46 -19.01
N ARG A 318 7.36 -3.52 -19.70
CA ARG A 318 6.82 -3.91 -21.01
C ARG A 318 5.31 -4.20 -21.00
N PHE A 319 4.73 -4.39 -19.81
CA PHE A 319 3.31 -4.65 -19.64
C PHE A 319 2.49 -3.38 -19.52
N ASN A 320 3.11 -2.20 -19.34
CA ASN A 320 2.36 -0.94 -19.27
C ASN A 320 1.61 -0.72 -20.58
N PRO A 321 0.28 -0.53 -20.54
CA PRO A 321 -0.46 -0.07 -21.70
C PRO A 321 0.02 1.33 -22.12
N PRO A 322 -0.21 1.74 -23.38
CA PRO A 322 -0.03 3.13 -23.77
C PRO A 322 -0.98 4.01 -22.96
N THR A 323 -0.59 5.26 -22.71
CA THR A 323 -1.49 6.25 -22.10
C THR A 323 -2.44 6.82 -23.15
N ALA A 324 -3.64 7.20 -22.73
CA ALA A 324 -4.50 8.04 -23.57
C ALA A 324 -3.79 9.39 -23.78
N GLY A 325 -3.64 9.80 -25.04
CA GLY A 325 -3.02 11.07 -25.42
C GLY A 325 -3.90 12.28 -25.13
#